data_AF-A0A1I0ATG0-F1
#
_entry.id   AF-A0A1I0ATG0-F1
#
_cell.length_a   1.000
_cell.length_b   1.000
_cell.length_c   1.000
_cell.angle_alpha   90.00
_cell.angle_beta   90.00
_cell.angle_gamma   90.00
#
_symmetry.space_group_name_H-M   'P 1'
#
loop_
_entity.id
_entity.type
_entity.pdbx_description
1 polymer ?
#
loop_
_entity_poly.entity_id
_entity_poly.type
_entity_poly.pdbx_seq_one_letter_code
_entity_poly.pdbx_strand_id
1 'polypeptide(L)'
;MNSIMSNSALLTQSMTESEIQAFLKQKGSILKNTISIYVKNSDGKVYDTGRDIKPSKVIYNAAKNHGINPKVLLVILQREQGLITSANASEKSRAMYFAMGYGATDNGDKVKYTGFDTQVEGVAALLKKLWIEAPASATLTVNGGINHTRNGETYPGRIVVDTFSAYALYKYCPWVFYTLDTTTISGGQYLFLKIYKGWWSTWS
;
A
#
# COMPACT_ATOMS: atom_id res chain seq x y z
N MET A 1 -11.67 -15.42 12.01
CA MET A 1 -11.97 -14.81 10.70
C MET A 1 -10.92 -13.74 10.41
N ASN A 2 -10.27 -13.79 9.24
CA ASN A 2 -9.20 -12.85 8.87
C ASN A 2 -9.75 -11.64 8.08
N SER A 3 -10.97 -11.23 8.39
CA SER A 3 -11.60 -10.08 7.76
C SER A 3 -10.98 -8.78 8.27
N ILE A 4 -10.00 -8.27 7.52
CA ILE A 4 -9.28 -7.02 7.80
C ILE A 4 -10.23 -5.81 7.76
N MET A 5 -11.26 -5.87 6.92
CA MET A 5 -12.25 -4.81 6.73
C MET A 5 -13.50 -5.32 5.99
N SER A 6 -14.59 -4.55 6.00
CA SER A 6 -15.79 -4.86 5.20
C SER A 6 -15.55 -4.68 3.69
N ASN A 7 -16.45 -5.24 2.87
CA ASN A 7 -16.40 -5.07 1.41
C ASN A 7 -16.50 -3.60 0.98
N SER A 8 -17.35 -2.81 1.64
CA SER A 8 -17.54 -1.38 1.34
C SER A 8 -16.38 -0.51 1.80
N ALA A 9 -15.68 -0.90 2.86
CA ALA A 9 -14.55 -0.16 3.42
C ALA A 9 -13.43 0.08 2.40
N LEU A 10 -13.15 -0.90 1.54
CA LEU A 10 -12.13 -0.76 0.50
C LEU A 10 -12.54 0.20 -0.61
N LEU A 11 -13.84 0.36 -0.88
CA LEU A 11 -14.34 1.05 -2.07
C LEU A 11 -14.89 2.46 -1.81
N THR A 12 -14.99 2.88 -0.55
CA THR A 12 -15.64 4.16 -0.19
C THR A 12 -14.73 5.34 -0.49
N GLN A 13 -15.16 6.28 -1.35
CA GLN A 13 -14.46 7.56 -1.54
C GLN A 13 -14.63 8.45 -0.30
N SER A 14 -13.76 8.27 0.68
CA SER A 14 -13.87 8.89 2.01
C SER A 14 -13.15 10.23 2.17
N MET A 15 -12.41 10.67 1.14
CA MET A 15 -11.64 11.93 1.18
C MET A 15 -11.66 12.63 -0.19
N THR A 16 -11.74 13.95 -0.15
CA THR A 16 -11.47 14.88 -1.25
C THR A 16 -9.96 15.08 -1.42
N GLU A 17 -9.54 15.63 -2.56
CA GLU A 17 -8.14 16.00 -2.80
C GLU A 17 -7.60 17.00 -1.76
N SER A 18 -8.44 17.95 -1.32
CA SER A 18 -8.08 18.93 -0.30
C SER A 18 -7.89 18.30 1.08
N GLU A 19 -8.73 17.33 1.47
CA GLU A 19 -8.55 16.57 2.72
C GLU A 19 -7.30 15.70 2.69
N ILE A 20 -6.98 15.07 1.54
CA ILE A 20 -5.72 14.33 1.36
C ILE A 20 -4.54 15.28 1.52
N GLN A 21 -4.58 16.45 0.87
CA GLN A 21 -3.53 17.45 0.99
C GLN A 21 -3.35 17.95 2.43
N ALA A 22 -4.45 18.20 3.14
CA ALA A 22 -4.43 18.62 4.54
C ALA A 22 -3.80 17.54 5.43
N PHE A 23 -4.15 16.28 5.20
CA PHE A 23 -3.57 15.14 5.93
C PHE A 23 -2.05 15.01 5.69
N LEU A 24 -1.59 15.13 4.43
CA LEU A 24 -0.16 15.08 4.12
C LEU A 24 0.61 16.23 4.80
N LYS A 25 0.03 17.44 4.84
CA LYS A 25 0.59 18.57 5.60
C LYS A 25 0.65 18.29 7.10
N GLN A 26 -0.44 17.78 7.68
CA GLN A 26 -0.53 17.44 9.10
C GLN A 26 0.52 16.40 9.52
N LYS A 27 0.78 15.40 8.66
CA LYS A 27 1.80 14.36 8.92
C LYS A 27 3.23 14.82 8.68
N GLY A 28 3.43 16.05 8.19
CA GLY A 28 4.74 16.57 7.85
C GLY A 28 5.39 15.92 6.62
N SER A 29 4.62 15.14 5.85
CA SER A 29 5.07 14.34 4.70
C SER A 29 5.85 15.15 3.67
N ILE A 30 6.81 14.52 2.99
CA ILE A 30 7.38 15.02 1.73
C ILE A 30 6.30 15.23 0.66
N LEU A 31 5.29 14.37 0.64
CA LEU A 31 4.21 14.39 -0.35
C LEU A 31 3.25 15.57 -0.18
N LYS A 32 3.45 16.41 0.85
CA LYS A 32 2.73 17.69 0.99
C LYS A 32 3.16 18.71 -0.07
N ASN A 33 4.32 18.53 -0.68
CA ASN A 33 4.87 19.39 -1.73
C ASN A 33 4.53 18.85 -3.12
N THR A 34 4.68 19.71 -4.13
CA THR A 34 4.89 19.23 -5.50
C THR A 34 6.20 18.47 -5.57
N ILE A 35 6.23 17.35 -6.30
CA ILE A 35 7.42 16.49 -6.46
C ILE A 35 7.71 16.28 -7.95
N SER A 36 8.99 16.13 -8.29
CA SER A 36 9.42 15.70 -9.62
C SER A 36 9.34 14.17 -9.73
N ILE A 37 8.89 13.67 -10.88
CA ILE A 37 8.77 12.24 -11.13
C ILE A 37 10.09 11.68 -11.67
N TYR A 38 10.67 10.79 -10.87
CA TYR A 38 11.80 9.95 -11.28
C TYR A 38 11.34 8.54 -11.70
N VAL A 39 12.03 7.97 -12.68
CA VAL A 39 11.80 6.60 -13.17
C VAL A 39 13.14 5.89 -13.40
N LYS A 40 13.11 4.55 -13.44
CA LYS A 40 14.28 3.71 -13.72
C LYS A 40 14.15 3.13 -15.14
N ASN A 41 15.19 3.25 -15.97
CA ASN A 41 15.20 2.62 -17.30
C ASN A 41 15.68 1.15 -17.24
N SER A 42 15.67 0.47 -18.39
CA SER A 42 16.13 -0.92 -18.54
C SER A 42 17.60 -1.12 -18.15
N ASP A 43 18.44 -0.10 -18.34
CA ASP A 43 19.88 -0.14 -17.98
C ASP A 43 20.12 0.10 -16.49
N GLY A 44 19.05 0.30 -15.72
CA GLY A 44 19.10 0.54 -14.30
C GLY A 44 19.36 1.99 -13.88
N LYS A 45 19.49 2.91 -14.84
CA LYS A 45 19.67 4.35 -14.58
C LYS A 45 18.36 4.99 -14.12
N VAL A 46 18.43 5.72 -13.01
CA VAL A 46 17.33 6.56 -12.51
C VAL A 46 17.48 7.96 -13.07
N TYR A 47 16.43 8.48 -13.69
CA TYR A 47 16.41 9.82 -14.29
C TYR A 47 15.11 10.56 -13.99
N ASP A 48 15.20 11.88 -14.01
CA ASP A 48 14.05 12.79 -13.89
C ASP A 48 13.30 12.83 -15.21
N THR A 49 11.98 12.67 -15.18
CA THR A 49 11.13 12.74 -16.36
C THR A 49 10.82 14.17 -16.82
N GLY A 50 11.19 15.18 -16.02
CA GLY A 50 10.83 16.59 -16.24
C GLY A 50 9.36 16.90 -15.94
N ARG A 51 8.66 15.97 -15.29
CA ARG A 51 7.25 16.13 -14.88
C ARG A 51 7.17 16.38 -13.39
N ASP A 52 6.47 17.43 -13.03
CA ASP A 52 6.11 17.74 -11.66
C ASP A 52 4.64 17.42 -11.39
N ILE A 53 4.37 16.81 -10.23
CA ILE A 53 3.02 16.42 -9.83
C ILE A 53 2.70 16.88 -8.40
N LYS A 54 1.40 17.04 -8.13
CA LYS A 54 0.88 17.18 -6.77
C LYS A 54 0.42 15.81 -6.24
N PRO A 55 1.09 15.20 -5.26
CA PRO A 55 0.79 13.82 -4.81
C PRO A 55 -0.65 13.61 -4.34
N SER A 56 -1.24 14.59 -3.63
CA SER A 56 -2.65 14.53 -3.21
C SER A 56 -3.61 14.40 -4.38
N LYS A 57 -3.32 15.07 -5.52
CA LYS A 57 -4.11 14.98 -6.74
C LYS A 57 -3.99 13.59 -7.38
N VAL A 58 -2.79 13.03 -7.42
CA VAL A 58 -2.56 11.67 -7.93
C VAL A 58 -3.30 10.63 -7.09
N ILE A 59 -3.17 10.69 -5.77
CA ILE A 59 -3.88 9.78 -4.84
C ILE A 59 -5.39 9.90 -5.00
N TYR A 60 -5.92 11.13 -5.06
CA TYR A 60 -7.35 11.37 -5.26
C TYR A 60 -7.84 10.81 -6.60
N ASN A 61 -7.13 11.07 -7.70
CA ASN A 61 -7.52 10.61 -9.02
C ASN A 61 -7.49 9.09 -9.11
N ALA A 62 -6.45 8.43 -8.63
CA ALA A 62 -6.36 6.97 -8.63
C ALA A 62 -7.47 6.32 -7.79
N ALA A 63 -7.73 6.87 -6.60
CA ALA A 63 -8.84 6.46 -5.75
C ALA A 63 -10.18 6.57 -6.49
N LYS A 64 -10.44 7.73 -7.11
CA LYS A 64 -11.67 7.99 -7.86
C LYS A 64 -11.82 7.09 -9.09
N ASN A 65 -10.76 6.93 -9.87
CA ASN A 65 -10.77 6.16 -11.12
C ASN A 65 -11.09 4.68 -10.88
N HIS A 66 -10.56 4.11 -9.79
CA HIS A 66 -10.71 2.68 -9.47
C HIS A 66 -11.74 2.40 -8.38
N GLY A 67 -12.39 3.44 -7.85
CA GLY A 67 -13.33 3.35 -6.74
C GLY A 67 -12.68 2.71 -5.51
N ILE A 68 -11.47 3.16 -5.15
CA ILE A 68 -10.71 2.69 -3.99
C ILE A 68 -10.70 3.80 -2.94
N ASN A 69 -10.84 3.42 -1.68
CA ASN A 69 -10.82 4.35 -0.56
C ASN A 69 -9.45 5.06 -0.45
N PRO A 70 -9.38 6.40 -0.53
CA PRO A 70 -8.13 7.14 -0.38
C PRO A 70 -7.39 6.85 0.92
N LYS A 71 -8.11 6.62 2.04
CA LYS A 71 -7.52 6.23 3.33
C LYS A 71 -6.70 4.93 3.21
N VAL A 72 -7.13 3.99 2.36
CA VAL A 72 -6.40 2.73 2.11
C VAL A 72 -5.10 2.99 1.35
N LEU A 73 -5.14 3.81 0.30
CA LEU A 73 -3.93 4.17 -0.47
C LEU A 73 -2.89 4.86 0.41
N LEU A 74 -3.32 5.77 1.29
CA LEU A 74 -2.44 6.45 2.25
C LEU A 74 -1.78 5.46 3.24
N VAL A 75 -2.54 4.50 3.76
CA VAL A 75 -1.99 3.46 4.65
C VAL A 75 -0.99 2.56 3.92
N ILE A 76 -1.28 2.19 2.66
CA ILE A 76 -0.34 1.40 1.84
C ILE A 76 0.95 2.20 1.59
N LEU A 77 0.87 3.45 1.15
CA LEU A 77 2.04 4.31 0.93
C LEU A 77 2.95 4.37 2.16
N GLN A 78 2.35 4.50 3.35
CA GLN A 78 3.11 4.51 4.59
C GLN A 78 3.74 3.16 4.91
N ARG A 79 2.98 2.08 4.74
CA ARG A 79 3.48 0.74 5.02
C ARG A 79 4.66 0.40 4.12
N GLU A 80 4.55 0.71 2.82
CA GLU A 80 5.55 0.30 1.83
C GLU A 80 6.84 1.11 1.97
N GLN A 81 6.75 2.43 2.15
CA GLN A 81 7.93 3.31 2.05
C GLN A 81 8.01 4.40 3.13
N GLY A 82 7.08 4.45 4.10
CA GLY A 82 7.11 5.43 5.19
C GLY A 82 6.91 6.89 4.75
N LEU A 83 6.48 7.12 3.50
CA LEU A 83 6.48 8.44 2.88
C LEU A 83 5.48 9.42 3.51
N ILE A 84 4.41 8.93 4.15
CA ILE A 84 3.39 9.80 4.74
C ILE A 84 3.95 10.52 5.98
N THR A 85 4.84 9.90 6.74
CA THR A 85 5.43 10.50 7.95
C THR A 85 6.88 10.96 7.76
N SER A 86 7.49 10.72 6.58
CA SER A 86 8.85 11.15 6.28
C SER A 86 8.85 12.52 5.62
N ALA A 87 9.63 13.46 6.18
CA ALA A 87 9.83 14.79 5.60
C ALA A 87 11.04 14.88 4.64
N ASN A 88 12.01 13.96 4.77
CA ASN A 88 13.37 14.13 4.24
C ASN A 88 13.74 13.07 3.19
N ALA A 89 12.76 12.40 2.56
CA ALA A 89 13.06 11.47 1.48
C ALA A 89 13.64 12.23 0.27
N SER A 90 14.55 11.63 -0.49
CA SER A 90 14.94 12.18 -1.79
C SER A 90 13.91 11.79 -2.84
N GLU A 91 13.47 12.73 -3.69
CA GLU A 91 12.57 12.44 -4.81
C GLU A 91 13.14 11.40 -5.80
N LYS A 92 14.48 11.35 -5.91
CA LYS A 92 15.20 10.35 -6.72
C LYS A 92 15.29 8.98 -6.06
N SER A 93 14.91 8.84 -4.78
CA SER A 93 15.06 7.58 -4.06
C SER A 93 14.13 6.49 -4.58
N ARG A 94 14.52 5.22 -4.38
CA ARG A 94 13.65 4.07 -4.67
C ARG A 94 12.31 4.15 -3.94
N ALA A 95 12.29 4.72 -2.74
CA ALA A 95 11.06 4.94 -1.99
C ALA A 95 10.04 5.78 -2.77
N MET A 96 10.46 6.67 -3.67
CA MET A 96 9.55 7.53 -4.45
C MET A 96 9.14 6.90 -5.77
N TYR A 97 10.08 6.34 -6.54
CA TYR A 97 9.75 5.72 -7.83
C TYR A 97 9.21 4.28 -7.72
N PHE A 98 9.29 3.65 -6.54
CA PHE A 98 8.64 2.38 -6.16
C PHE A 98 7.75 2.55 -4.91
N ALA A 99 7.05 3.68 -4.81
CA ALA A 99 6.31 4.12 -3.63
C ALA A 99 5.31 3.11 -3.03
N MET A 100 4.82 2.17 -3.84
CA MET A 100 3.82 1.20 -3.38
C MET A 100 4.18 -0.24 -3.73
N GLY A 101 5.45 -0.53 -4.03
CA GLY A 101 5.91 -1.90 -4.32
C GLY A 101 5.26 -2.55 -5.55
N TYR A 102 4.52 -1.81 -6.37
CA TYR A 102 3.81 -2.38 -7.52
C TYR A 102 4.81 -2.82 -8.58
N GLY A 103 4.85 -4.13 -8.83
CA GLY A 103 5.80 -4.73 -9.76
C GLY A 103 7.19 -5.02 -9.18
N ALA A 104 7.36 -4.90 -7.86
CA ALA A 104 8.49 -5.52 -7.17
C ALA A 104 8.31 -7.05 -7.17
N THR A 105 9.39 -7.78 -7.44
CA THR A 105 9.43 -9.25 -7.40
C THR A 105 10.70 -9.71 -6.72
N ASP A 106 10.77 -10.98 -6.33
CA ASP A 106 11.99 -11.56 -5.74
C ASP A 106 13.18 -11.51 -6.71
N ASN A 107 12.92 -11.50 -8.02
CA ASN A 107 13.92 -11.36 -9.08
C ASN A 107 14.19 -9.90 -9.49
N GLY A 108 13.67 -8.95 -8.72
CA GLY A 108 13.88 -7.53 -8.91
C GLY A 108 12.66 -6.77 -9.41
N ASP A 109 12.89 -5.48 -9.60
CA ASP A 109 11.88 -4.46 -9.86
C ASP A 109 11.54 -4.32 -11.34
N LYS A 110 10.26 -4.41 -11.69
CA LYS A 110 9.79 -4.17 -13.05
C LYS A 110 9.83 -2.68 -13.38
N VAL A 111 10.87 -2.25 -14.09
CA VAL A 111 11.16 -0.86 -14.45
C VAL A 111 9.99 -0.09 -15.07
N LYS A 112 9.14 -0.76 -15.86
CA LYS A 112 7.94 -0.16 -16.48
C LYS A 112 6.90 0.38 -15.51
N TYR A 113 6.99 0.00 -14.23
CA TYR A 113 6.07 0.47 -13.20
C TYR A 113 6.67 1.57 -12.32
N THR A 114 7.88 2.05 -12.64
CA THR A 114 8.48 3.14 -11.87
C THR A 114 7.77 4.49 -12.10
N GLY A 115 7.84 5.33 -11.07
CA GLY A 115 7.18 6.63 -11.00
C GLY A 115 6.08 6.63 -9.94
N PHE A 116 6.04 7.69 -9.12
CA PHE A 116 5.09 7.78 -8.01
C PHE A 116 3.62 7.67 -8.49
N ASP A 117 3.30 8.36 -9.58
CA ASP A 117 2.00 8.31 -10.25
C ASP A 117 1.65 6.90 -10.75
N THR A 118 2.57 6.26 -11.48
CA THR A 118 2.39 4.88 -11.97
C THR A 118 2.19 3.89 -10.82
N GLN A 119 2.92 4.06 -9.72
CA GLN A 119 2.79 3.21 -8.53
C GLN A 119 1.41 3.36 -7.87
N VAL A 120 0.94 4.59 -7.68
CA VAL A 120 -0.36 4.87 -7.05
C VAL A 120 -1.51 4.38 -7.91
N GLU A 121 -1.48 4.67 -9.21
CA GLU A 121 -2.48 4.20 -10.17
C GLU A 121 -2.50 2.66 -10.27
N GLY A 122 -1.31 2.04 -10.35
CA GLY A 122 -1.15 0.60 -10.49
C GLY A 122 -1.68 -0.19 -9.29
N VAL A 123 -1.44 0.30 -8.07
CA VAL A 123 -1.99 -0.35 -6.86
C VAL A 123 -3.50 -0.15 -6.76
N ALA A 124 -4.03 1.04 -7.05
CA ALA A 124 -5.47 1.27 -7.04
C ALA A 124 -6.19 0.33 -8.03
N ALA A 125 -5.67 0.23 -9.26
CA ALA A 125 -6.18 -0.68 -10.28
C ALA A 125 -6.10 -2.15 -9.87
N LEU A 126 -4.96 -2.57 -9.29
CA LEU A 126 -4.76 -3.96 -8.84
C LEU A 126 -5.72 -4.32 -7.70
N LEU A 127 -5.91 -3.45 -6.71
CA LEU A 127 -6.85 -3.68 -5.61
C LEU A 127 -8.28 -3.82 -6.15
N LYS A 128 -8.69 -2.95 -7.08
CA LYS A 128 -10.02 -3.04 -7.68
C LYS A 128 -10.21 -4.34 -8.46
N LYS A 129 -9.22 -4.72 -9.28
CA LYS A 129 -9.22 -5.99 -10.01
C LYS A 129 -9.38 -7.18 -9.05
N LEU A 130 -8.55 -7.25 -8.01
CA LEU A 130 -8.59 -8.36 -7.06
C LEU A 130 -9.90 -8.40 -6.27
N TRP A 131 -10.48 -7.25 -5.95
CA TRP A 131 -11.79 -7.19 -5.30
C TRP A 131 -12.91 -7.71 -6.21
N ILE A 132 -12.87 -7.42 -7.51
CA ILE A 132 -13.83 -7.95 -8.50
C ILE A 132 -13.68 -9.47 -8.66
N GLU A 133 -12.44 -9.97 -8.66
CA GLU A 133 -12.12 -11.39 -8.79
C GLU A 133 -12.35 -12.20 -7.51
N ALA A 134 -12.67 -11.53 -6.39
CA ALA A 134 -12.75 -12.18 -5.09
C ALA A 134 -13.97 -13.11 -5.00
N PRO A 135 -13.77 -14.39 -4.62
CA PRO A 135 -14.90 -15.27 -4.28
C PRO A 135 -15.49 -14.89 -2.91
N ALA A 136 -16.70 -15.41 -2.61
CA ALA A 136 -17.35 -15.26 -1.30
C ALA A 136 -16.48 -15.74 -0.13
N SER A 137 -15.64 -16.75 -0.36
CA SER A 137 -14.64 -17.21 0.58
C SER A 137 -13.46 -17.82 -0.18
N ALA A 138 -12.24 -17.63 0.35
CA ALA A 138 -11.02 -18.23 -0.21
C ALA A 138 -10.06 -18.66 0.90
N THR A 139 -9.37 -19.77 0.65
CA THR A 139 -8.16 -20.12 1.41
C THR A 139 -6.94 -19.58 0.67
N LEU A 140 -6.20 -18.67 1.30
CA LEU A 140 -5.00 -18.04 0.75
C LEU A 140 -3.74 -18.59 1.41
N THR A 141 -2.69 -18.82 0.62
CA THR A 141 -1.33 -19.01 1.12
C THR A 141 -0.77 -17.67 1.52
N VAL A 142 -0.26 -17.57 2.74
CA VAL A 142 0.37 -16.38 3.32
C VAL A 142 1.66 -16.76 4.02
N ASN A 143 2.53 -15.79 4.34
CA ASN A 143 3.82 -16.05 4.99
C ASN A 143 4.66 -17.14 4.26
N GLY A 144 4.62 -17.16 2.92
CA GLY A 144 5.28 -18.20 2.12
C GLY A 144 4.74 -19.63 2.32
N GLY A 145 3.58 -19.80 2.95
CA GLY A 145 3.00 -21.11 3.29
C GLY A 145 3.50 -21.70 4.59
N ILE A 146 4.30 -20.96 5.35
CA ILE A 146 4.95 -21.43 6.58
C ILE A 146 4.20 -20.89 7.80
N ASN A 147 3.97 -21.77 8.78
CA ASN A 147 3.47 -21.37 10.10
C ASN A 147 4.63 -20.78 10.91
N HIS A 148 4.41 -19.62 11.53
CA HIS A 148 5.36 -18.99 12.44
C HIS A 148 4.80 -19.01 13.85
N THR A 149 5.54 -19.54 14.83
CA THR A 149 5.11 -19.53 16.25
C THR A 149 5.99 -18.60 17.07
N ARG A 150 5.39 -17.72 17.87
CA ARG A 150 6.09 -16.80 18.76
C ARG A 150 5.27 -16.48 20.00
N ASN A 151 5.93 -16.46 21.16
CA ASN A 151 5.29 -16.18 22.45
C ASN A 151 4.04 -17.05 22.71
N GLY A 152 4.03 -18.29 22.20
CA GLY A 152 2.89 -19.20 22.29
C GLY A 152 1.78 -18.98 21.25
N GLU A 153 1.86 -17.94 20.43
CA GLU A 153 0.90 -17.68 19.34
C GLU A 153 1.43 -18.24 18.00
N THR A 154 0.57 -18.90 17.23
CA THR A 154 0.89 -19.41 15.90
C THR A 154 0.19 -18.57 14.82
N TYR A 155 1.01 -17.97 13.96
CA TYR A 155 0.61 -17.23 12.77
C TYR A 155 0.64 -18.18 11.58
N PRO A 156 -0.52 -18.55 11.01
CA PRO A 156 -0.59 -19.63 10.04
C PRO A 156 -0.04 -19.19 8.67
N GLY A 157 0.51 -20.15 7.93
CA GLY A 157 0.90 -20.01 6.52
C GLY A 157 -0.28 -20.11 5.55
N ARG A 158 -1.48 -20.37 6.06
CA ARG A 158 -2.73 -20.39 5.30
C ARG A 158 -3.84 -19.73 6.11
N ILE A 159 -4.63 -18.90 5.45
CA ILE A 159 -5.77 -18.21 6.07
C ILE A 159 -7.02 -18.38 5.24
N VAL A 160 -8.17 -18.39 5.91
CA VAL A 160 -9.47 -18.24 5.26
C VAL A 160 -9.87 -16.76 5.35
N VAL A 161 -10.25 -16.20 4.20
CA VAL A 161 -10.83 -14.86 4.06
C VAL A 161 -12.25 -14.98 3.50
N ASP A 162 -13.14 -14.15 4.01
CA ASP A 162 -14.59 -14.15 3.77
C ASP A 162 -15.11 -12.77 3.33
N THR A 163 -14.20 -11.84 3.03
CA THR A 163 -14.51 -10.55 2.43
C THR A 163 -13.63 -10.32 1.20
N PHE A 164 -14.20 -9.66 0.20
CA PHE A 164 -13.51 -9.30 -1.04
C PHE A 164 -12.36 -8.34 -0.77
N SER A 165 -12.54 -7.48 0.24
CA SER A 165 -11.49 -6.57 0.69
C SER A 165 -10.31 -7.29 1.33
N ALA A 166 -10.56 -8.27 2.20
CA ALA A 166 -9.47 -9.08 2.75
C ALA A 166 -8.77 -9.86 1.63
N TYR A 167 -9.52 -10.47 0.73
CA TYR A 167 -8.96 -11.15 -0.45
C TYR A 167 -8.01 -10.23 -1.24
N ALA A 168 -8.45 -9.03 -1.60
CA ALA A 168 -7.65 -8.08 -2.35
C ALA A 168 -6.38 -7.64 -1.61
N LEU A 169 -6.49 -7.31 -0.32
CA LEU A 169 -5.33 -6.87 0.47
C LEU A 169 -4.31 -8.00 0.67
N TYR A 170 -4.73 -9.21 1.01
CA TYR A 170 -3.82 -10.35 1.19
C TYR A 170 -3.20 -10.83 -0.13
N LYS A 171 -3.93 -10.76 -1.25
CA LYS A 171 -3.37 -11.05 -2.58
C LYS A 171 -2.34 -10.00 -3.01
N TYR A 172 -2.57 -8.73 -2.67
CA TYR A 172 -1.61 -7.66 -2.92
C TYR A 172 -0.34 -7.84 -2.06
N CYS A 173 -0.48 -8.19 -0.77
CA CYS A 173 0.64 -8.44 0.13
C CYS A 173 0.37 -9.68 1.01
N PRO A 174 0.93 -10.86 0.68
CA PRO A 174 0.64 -12.11 1.39
C PRO A 174 1.39 -12.25 2.72
N TRP A 175 2.18 -11.25 3.11
CA TRP A 175 2.94 -11.25 4.37
C TRP A 175 2.07 -10.71 5.50
N VAL A 176 1.52 -11.61 6.32
CA VAL A 176 0.69 -11.24 7.48
C VAL A 176 1.58 -10.86 8.65
N PHE A 177 2.62 -11.67 8.88
CA PHE A 177 3.46 -11.63 10.06
C PHE A 177 4.86 -12.17 9.76
N TYR A 178 5.89 -11.47 10.22
CA TYR A 178 7.25 -11.98 10.38
C TYR A 178 7.96 -11.25 11.53
N THR A 179 9.01 -11.85 12.07
CA THR A 179 9.75 -11.31 13.22
C THR A 179 11.06 -10.73 12.72
N LEU A 180 11.33 -9.44 12.96
CA LEU A 180 12.61 -8.81 12.60
C LEU A 180 13.72 -9.16 13.61
N ASP A 181 13.33 -9.39 14.86
CA ASP A 181 14.19 -9.81 15.97
C ASP A 181 13.34 -10.50 17.07
N THR A 182 13.97 -10.86 18.19
CA THR A 182 13.34 -11.54 19.34
C THR A 182 12.26 -10.73 20.06
N THR A 183 12.12 -9.42 19.79
CA THR A 183 11.10 -8.50 20.37
C THR A 183 10.15 -7.82 19.36
N THR A 184 10.56 -7.65 18.09
CA THR A 184 9.80 -6.89 17.09
C THR A 184 8.91 -7.78 16.22
N ILE A 185 7.61 -7.59 16.34
CA ILE A 185 6.60 -8.15 15.41
C ILE A 185 6.44 -7.21 14.21
N SER A 186 6.61 -7.75 13.01
CA SER A 186 6.43 -7.05 11.73
C SER A 186 5.51 -7.88 10.81
N GLY A 187 5.23 -7.38 9.62
CA GLY A 187 4.33 -8.01 8.66
C GLY A 187 3.52 -6.97 7.93
N GLY A 188 3.37 -7.13 6.61
CA GLY A 188 2.68 -6.14 5.79
C GLY A 188 1.24 -5.89 6.26
N GLN A 189 0.48 -6.95 6.54
CA GLN A 189 -0.91 -6.79 6.98
C GLN A 189 -1.03 -6.34 8.43
N TYR A 190 -0.13 -6.79 9.31
CA TYR A 190 -0.06 -6.29 10.68
C TYR A 190 0.22 -4.78 10.72
N LEU A 191 1.23 -4.32 9.97
CA LEU A 191 1.58 -2.90 9.88
C LEU A 191 0.44 -2.09 9.24
N PHE A 192 -0.21 -2.62 8.20
CA PHE A 192 -1.39 -1.99 7.60
C PHE A 192 -2.47 -1.72 8.65
N LEU A 193 -2.86 -2.75 9.41
CA LEU A 193 -3.87 -2.62 10.47
C LEU A 193 -3.44 -1.67 11.59
N LYS A 194 -2.17 -1.72 12.01
CA LYS A 194 -1.63 -0.84 13.05
C LYS A 194 -1.65 0.62 12.62
N ILE A 195 -1.17 0.92 11.41
CA ILE A 195 -1.17 2.28 10.84
C ILE A 195 -2.61 2.76 10.68
N TYR A 196 -3.48 1.92 10.12
CA TYR A 196 -4.89 2.24 9.92
C TYR A 196 -5.57 2.62 11.23
N LYS A 197 -5.53 1.76 12.26
CA LYS A 197 -6.15 2.02 13.57
C LYS A 197 -5.55 3.24 14.28
N GLY A 198 -4.28 3.53 14.02
CA GLY A 198 -3.61 4.71 14.55
C GLY A 198 -4.01 6.03 13.87
N TRP A 199 -4.58 5.98 12.66
CA TRP A 199 -4.94 7.18 11.89
C TRP A 199 -6.43 7.39 11.77
N TRP A 200 -7.22 6.33 11.71
CA TRP A 200 -8.63 6.38 11.37
C TRP A 200 -9.44 5.64 12.43
N SER A 201 -10.50 6.28 12.93
CA SER A 201 -11.47 5.68 13.85
C SER A 201 -12.47 4.75 13.14
N THR A 202 -12.72 4.96 11.85
CA THR A 202 -13.69 4.22 11.02
C THR A 202 -13.27 4.10 9.56
N TRP A 203 -13.83 3.12 8.85
CA TRP A 203 -13.58 2.89 7.41
C TRP A 203 -14.36 3.85 6.51
N SER A 204 -15.46 4.41 7.03
CA SER A 204 -16.21 5.55 6.49
C SER A 204 -15.42 6.84 6.70
#